data_AF-A0A257E7B4-F1
#
_entry.id   AF-A0A257E7B4-F1
#
_cell.length_a   1.000
_cell.length_b   1.000
_cell.length_c   1.000
_cell.angle_alpha   90.00
_cell.angle_beta   90.00
_cell.angle_gamma   90.00
#
_symmetry.space_group_name_H-M   'P 1'
#
loop_
_entity.id
_entity.type
_entity.pdbx_description
1 polymer ?
#
loop_
_entity_poly.entity_id
_entity_poly.type
_entity_poly.pdbx_seq_one_letter_code
_entity_poly.pdbx_strand_id
1 'polypeptide(L)'
;MKTQKIAAIVDNQKTEVTVKYDTAKLIMTFSEADNFKIVYEGRDMYVCLAKIRADFPHITFLCKGAKINVKPSRMASQMSAGLVAYEMILGEQATNENLVRLFDYEEDNLTSDPQEQINFFKKWLASLGAQDYETFN
;
A
#
# COMPACT_ATOMS: atom_id res chain seq x y z
N MET A 1 -8.88 -1.99 -17.32
CA MET A 1 -7.66 -1.74 -16.53
C MET A 1 -7.28 -0.27 -16.58
N LYS A 2 -7.07 0.33 -15.41
CA LYS A 2 -6.50 1.68 -15.24
C LYS A 2 -4.98 1.57 -15.24
N THR A 3 -4.30 2.64 -15.63
CA THR A 3 -2.84 2.74 -15.62
C THR A 3 -2.45 3.81 -14.60
N GLN A 4 -1.47 3.52 -13.76
CA GLN A 4 -0.89 4.46 -12.80
C GLN A 4 0.62 4.49 -12.97
N LYS A 5 1.15 5.70 -13.08
CA LYS A 5 2.57 6.00 -13.01
C LYS A 5 2.95 6.30 -11.56
N ILE A 6 4.02 5.72 -11.07
CA ILE A 6 4.50 5.88 -9.71
C ILE A 6 5.98 6.26 -9.79
N ALA A 7 6.36 7.33 -9.11
CA ALA A 7 7.79 7.63 -8.94
C ALA A 7 8.44 6.50 -8.13
N ALA A 8 9.64 6.09 -8.51
CA ALA A 8 10.36 5.02 -7.83
C ALA A 8 11.85 5.32 -7.79
N ILE A 9 12.56 4.68 -6.87
CA ILE A 9 14.01 4.59 -6.90
C ILE A 9 14.37 3.16 -7.29
N VAL A 10 15.08 3.01 -8.41
CA VAL A 10 15.61 1.73 -8.91
C VAL A 10 17.11 1.94 -9.07
N ASP A 11 17.93 1.08 -8.48
CA ASP A 11 19.41 1.19 -8.51
C ASP A 11 19.92 2.58 -8.11
N ASN A 12 19.31 3.16 -7.07
CA ASN A 12 19.62 4.49 -6.54
C ASN A 12 19.36 5.65 -7.52
N GLN A 13 18.61 5.40 -8.60
CA GLN A 13 18.17 6.41 -9.56
C GLN A 13 16.66 6.61 -9.47
N LYS A 14 16.25 7.87 -9.39
CA LYS A 14 14.84 8.23 -9.43
C LYS A 14 14.31 8.05 -10.86
N THR A 15 13.29 7.23 -10.99
CA THR A 15 12.64 6.90 -12.25
C THR A 15 11.11 6.86 -12.07
N GLU A 16 10.40 6.52 -13.13
CA GLU A 16 8.96 6.29 -13.11
C GLU A 16 8.68 4.85 -13.52
N VAL A 17 7.90 4.15 -12.70
CA VAL A 17 7.41 2.80 -13.00
C VAL A 17 5.91 2.84 -13.23
N THR A 18 5.40 1.87 -14.00
CA THR A 18 3.97 1.81 -14.35
C THR A 18 3.34 0.55 -13.81
N VAL A 19 2.25 0.70 -13.06
CA VAL A 19 1.33 -0.40 -12.73
C VAL A 19 0.05 -0.26 -13.54
N LYS A 20 -0.56 -1.38 -13.90
CA LYS A 20 -1.94 -1.39 -14.42
C LYS A 20 -2.81 -2.20 -13.47
N TYR A 21 -4.03 -1.77 -13.23
CA TYR A 21 -4.86 -2.41 -12.24
C TYR A 21 -6.34 -2.43 -12.63
N ASP A 22 -7.07 -3.37 -12.05
CA ASP A 22 -8.51 -3.52 -12.23
C ASP A 22 -9.16 -3.73 -10.86
N THR A 23 -9.92 -2.73 -10.41
CA THR A 23 -10.56 -2.74 -9.10
C THR A 23 -11.76 -3.68 -9.03
N ALA A 24 -12.37 -4.05 -10.17
CA ALA A 24 -13.46 -5.01 -10.18
C ALA A 24 -12.94 -6.45 -10.07
N LYS A 25 -11.78 -6.71 -10.68
CA LYS A 25 -11.11 -8.02 -10.63
C LYS A 25 -10.13 -8.17 -9.46
N LEU A 26 -9.83 -7.09 -8.76
CA LEU A 26 -8.85 -7.03 -7.67
C LEU A 26 -7.46 -7.54 -8.09
N ILE A 27 -7.02 -7.12 -9.27
CA ILE A 27 -5.71 -7.47 -9.83
C ILE A 27 -4.87 -6.23 -10.16
N MET A 28 -3.56 -6.37 -10.04
CA MET A 28 -2.56 -5.41 -10.50
C MET A 28 -1.51 -6.13 -11.35
N THR A 29 -0.98 -5.46 -12.36
CA THR A 29 0.11 -5.98 -13.19
C THR A 29 1.29 -5.06 -13.14
N PHE A 30 2.47 -5.65 -13.02
CA PHE A 30 3.73 -4.95 -12.99
C PHE A 30 4.81 -5.73 -13.75
N SER A 31 5.76 -4.99 -14.31
CA SER A 31 6.98 -5.51 -14.89
C SER A 31 8.03 -4.42 -14.98
N GLU A 32 9.29 -4.79 -14.82
CA GLU A 32 10.44 -3.94 -15.16
C GLU A 32 10.70 -3.91 -16.68
N ALA A 33 10.20 -4.90 -17.43
CA ALA A 33 10.38 -5.02 -18.88
C ALA A 33 9.05 -5.10 -19.62
N ASP A 34 8.94 -4.43 -20.77
CA ASP A 34 7.68 -4.32 -21.53
C ASP A 34 7.03 -5.68 -21.91
N ASN A 35 7.81 -6.76 -21.93
CA ASN A 35 7.43 -8.07 -22.46
C ASN A 35 6.99 -9.10 -21.41
N PHE A 36 7.16 -8.86 -20.10
CA PHE A 36 6.85 -9.85 -19.05
C PHE A 36 5.92 -9.30 -17.97
N LYS A 37 4.60 -9.34 -18.15
CA LYS A 37 3.66 -8.83 -17.15
C LYS A 37 3.29 -9.92 -16.15
N ILE A 38 3.70 -9.74 -14.89
CA ILE A 38 3.22 -10.56 -13.78
C ILE A 38 1.88 -10.00 -13.32
N VAL A 39 0.91 -10.88 -13.04
CA VAL A 39 -0.40 -10.53 -12.49
C VAL A 39 -0.39 -10.83 -10.99
N TYR A 40 -0.74 -9.83 -10.20
CA TYR A 40 -0.85 -9.89 -8.75
C TYR A 40 -2.31 -9.78 -8.36
N GLU A 41 -2.84 -10.85 -7.76
CA GLU A 41 -4.20 -10.88 -7.22
C GLU A 41 -4.18 -10.62 -5.72
N GLY A 42 -5.18 -9.91 -5.20
CA GLY A 42 -5.28 -9.62 -3.78
C GLY A 42 -6.71 -9.33 -3.37
N ARG A 43 -6.93 -9.09 -2.08
CA ARG A 43 -8.25 -8.63 -1.59
C ARG A 43 -8.55 -7.17 -1.97
N ASP A 44 -7.51 -6.41 -2.28
CA ASP A 44 -7.57 -5.00 -2.66
C ASP A 44 -6.26 -4.56 -3.35
N MET A 45 -6.21 -3.31 -3.85
CA MET A 45 -5.04 -2.74 -4.52
C MET A 45 -3.85 -2.54 -3.60
N TYR A 46 -4.08 -2.31 -2.30
CA TYR A 46 -3.04 -2.22 -1.28
C TYR A 46 -2.28 -3.55 -1.16
N VAL A 47 -2.99 -4.67 -1.08
CA VAL A 47 -2.38 -6.01 -1.04
C VAL A 47 -1.70 -6.36 -2.36
N CYS A 48 -2.27 -5.99 -3.50
CA CYS A 48 -1.62 -6.20 -4.79
C CYS A 48 -0.27 -5.45 -4.86
N LEU A 49 -0.25 -4.17 -4.46
CA LEU A 49 0.97 -3.36 -4.40
C LEU A 49 1.98 -3.92 -3.40
N ALA A 50 1.52 -4.42 -2.25
CA ALA A 50 2.38 -5.07 -1.26
C ALA A 50 3.09 -6.31 -1.81
N LYS A 51 2.40 -7.13 -2.61
CA LYS A 51 3.01 -8.29 -3.29
C LYS A 51 4.07 -7.85 -4.31
N ILE A 52 3.78 -6.81 -5.09
CA ILE A 52 4.77 -6.25 -6.03
C ILE A 52 6.02 -5.78 -5.27
N ARG A 53 5.86 -5.04 -4.17
CA ARG A 53 7.00 -4.58 -3.37
C ARG A 53 7.83 -5.73 -2.78
N ALA A 54 7.18 -6.82 -2.37
CA ALA A 54 7.86 -8.00 -1.86
C ALA A 54 8.67 -8.75 -2.95
N ASP A 55 8.15 -8.81 -4.18
CA ASP A 55 8.81 -9.47 -5.30
C ASP A 55 9.94 -8.61 -5.92
N PHE A 56 9.87 -7.28 -5.76
CA PHE A 56 10.86 -6.33 -6.27
C PHE A 56 11.45 -5.46 -5.13
N PRO A 57 12.16 -6.05 -4.15
CA PRO A 57 12.64 -5.32 -2.97
C PRO A 57 13.74 -4.30 -3.30
N HIS A 58 14.36 -4.38 -4.48
CA HIS A 58 15.31 -3.39 -5.00
C HIS A 58 14.63 -2.12 -5.53
N ILE A 59 13.31 -2.12 -5.69
CA ILE A 59 12.52 -0.96 -6.11
C ILE A 59 11.88 -0.30 -4.90
N THR A 60 12.23 0.96 -4.64
CA THR A 60 11.52 1.77 -3.65
C THR A 60 10.41 2.55 -4.34
N PHE A 61 9.16 2.15 -4.13
CA PHE A 61 7.99 2.84 -4.67
C PHE A 61 7.69 4.09 -3.84
N LEU A 62 7.78 5.28 -4.46
CA LEU A 62 7.60 6.57 -3.79
C LEU A 62 6.13 6.95 -3.73
N CYS A 63 5.36 6.21 -2.93
CA CYS A 63 3.93 6.45 -2.76
C CYS A 63 3.43 6.08 -1.36
N LYS A 64 2.29 6.67 -0.96
CA LYS A 64 1.66 6.43 0.35
C LYS A 64 1.38 4.96 0.62
N GLY A 65 1.06 4.16 -0.41
CA GLY A 65 0.86 2.71 -0.27
C GLY A 65 2.09 1.93 0.18
N ALA A 66 3.29 2.51 0.07
CA ALA A 66 4.54 1.94 0.54
C ALA A 66 4.98 2.51 1.91
N LYS A 67 4.27 3.49 2.48
CA LYS A 67 4.62 4.08 3.78
C LYS A 67 4.28 3.14 4.94
N ILE A 68 5.19 3.01 5.90
CA ILE A 68 5.09 2.06 7.03
C ILE A 68 3.79 2.25 7.84
N ASN A 69 3.33 3.48 8.04
CA ASN A 69 2.15 3.80 8.82
C ASN A 69 0.86 3.97 8.00
N VAL A 70 0.85 3.55 6.74
CA VAL A 70 -0.34 3.63 5.87
C VAL A 70 -0.96 2.25 5.71
N LYS A 71 -2.26 2.14 6.00
CA LYS A 71 -3.02 0.91 5.78
C LYS A 71 -4.51 1.22 5.57
N PRO A 72 -5.20 0.52 4.64
CA PRO A 72 -6.65 0.62 4.54
C PRO A 72 -7.33 -0.05 5.75
N SER A 73 -8.41 0.56 6.23
CA SER A 73 -9.39 -0.14 7.07
C SER A 73 -10.17 -1.15 6.20
N ARG A 74 -10.87 -2.10 6.83
CA ARG A 74 -11.70 -3.07 6.09
C ARG A 74 -12.78 -2.39 5.26
N MET A 75 -13.43 -1.38 5.83
CA MET A 75 -14.41 -0.55 5.13
C MET A 75 -13.79 0.21 3.96
N ALA A 76 -12.63 0.85 4.16
CA ALA A 76 -11.94 1.55 3.07
C ALA A 76 -11.50 0.58 1.96
N SER A 77 -11.03 -0.61 2.32
CA SER A 77 -10.70 -1.70 1.40
C SER A 77 -11.90 -2.08 0.54
N GLN A 78 -13.07 -2.35 1.14
CA GLN A 78 -14.28 -2.73 0.41
C GLN A 78 -14.85 -1.60 -0.45
N MET A 79 -14.90 -0.37 0.07
CA MET A 79 -15.54 0.76 -0.63
C MET A 79 -14.66 1.36 -1.73
N SER A 80 -13.33 1.26 -1.62
CA SER A 80 -12.39 1.88 -2.57
C SER A 80 -11.51 0.88 -3.30
N ALA A 81 -11.72 -0.42 -3.11
CA ALA A 81 -10.80 -1.48 -3.52
C ALA A 81 -9.36 -1.24 -3.00
N GLY A 82 -9.23 -0.66 -1.80
CA GLY A 82 -7.95 -0.32 -1.17
C GLY A 82 -7.15 0.80 -1.84
N LEU A 83 -7.78 1.62 -2.68
CA LEU A 83 -7.17 2.83 -3.25
C LEU A 83 -7.12 3.99 -2.25
N VAL A 84 -7.92 3.92 -1.18
CA VAL A 84 -7.93 4.87 -0.08
C VAL A 84 -7.50 4.16 1.20
N ALA A 85 -6.62 4.80 1.96
CA ALA A 85 -6.06 4.27 3.19
C ALA A 85 -5.96 5.36 4.26
N TYR A 86 -5.65 4.96 5.49
CA TYR A 86 -5.37 5.89 6.58
C TYR A 86 -3.87 5.94 6.86
N GLU A 87 -3.32 7.14 6.97
CA GLU A 87 -2.00 7.38 7.53
C GLU A 87 -2.11 7.53 9.06
N MET A 88 -1.64 6.54 9.79
CA MET A 88 -1.88 6.40 11.22
C MET A 88 -0.80 7.09 12.06
N ILE A 89 -1.22 7.68 13.17
CA ILE A 89 -0.36 8.29 14.17
C ILE A 89 -0.55 7.53 15.49
N LEU A 90 0.55 7.13 16.14
CA LEU A 90 0.48 6.40 17.40
C LEU A 90 -0.16 7.26 18.49
N GLY A 91 -1.08 6.68 19.26
CA GLY A 91 -1.83 7.38 20.30
C GLY A 91 -3.04 8.17 19.79
N GLU A 92 -3.26 8.24 18.47
CA GLU A 92 -4.35 9.00 17.86
C GLU A 92 -5.29 8.10 17.05
N GLN A 93 -6.60 8.30 17.23
CA GLN A 93 -7.62 7.63 16.42
C GLN A 93 -7.56 8.17 15.00
N ALA A 94 -7.60 7.28 14.01
CA ALA A 94 -7.60 7.68 12.61
C ALA A 94 -8.96 8.28 12.26
N THR A 95 -8.95 9.49 11.69
CA THR A 95 -10.13 10.22 11.23
C THR A 95 -10.08 10.43 9.72
N ASN A 96 -11.11 11.08 9.17
CA ASN A 96 -11.14 11.42 7.75
C ASN A 96 -9.99 12.34 7.31
N GLU A 97 -9.39 13.10 8.23
CA GLU A 97 -8.24 13.96 7.94
C GLU A 97 -6.97 13.14 7.65
N ASN A 98 -6.93 11.89 8.10
CA ASN A 98 -5.81 10.98 7.87
C ASN A 98 -5.95 10.18 6.57
N LEU A 99 -6.99 10.44 5.76
CA LEU A 99 -7.20 9.72 4.51
C LEU A 99 -6.17 10.13 3.45
N VAL A 100 -5.52 9.12 2.87
CA VAL A 100 -4.56 9.26 1.78
C VAL A 100 -4.94 8.35 0.63
N ARG A 101 -4.51 8.69 -0.60
CA ARG A 101 -4.67 7.79 -1.73
C ARG A 101 -3.42 6.94 -1.91
N LEU A 102 -3.62 5.68 -2.26
CA LEU A 102 -2.57 4.67 -2.34
C LEU A 102 -1.36 5.11 -3.19
N PHE A 103 -1.62 5.84 -4.28
CA PHE A 103 -0.60 6.25 -5.24
C PHE A 103 -0.16 7.71 -5.09
N ASP A 104 -0.64 8.44 -4.08
CA ASP A 104 -0.14 9.77 -3.80
C ASP A 104 1.35 9.68 -3.46
N TYR A 105 2.14 10.64 -3.95
CA TYR A 105 3.59 10.65 -3.80
C TYR A 105 4.02 10.74 -2.33
N GLU A 106 5.08 10.01 -1.98
CA GLU A 106 5.69 9.97 -0.64
C GLU A 106 7.14 9.50 -0.75
N GLU A 107 8.03 10.05 0.09
CA GLU A 107 9.44 9.63 0.18
C GLU A 107 9.84 9.21 1.61
N ASP A 108 9.03 9.56 2.61
CA ASP A 108 9.36 9.36 4.01
C ASP A 108 8.86 8.02 4.54
N ASN A 109 9.71 7.32 5.31
CA ASN A 109 9.37 6.08 6.03
C ASN A 109 8.69 5.03 5.15
N LEU A 110 9.21 4.85 3.95
CA LEU A 110 8.78 3.83 3.00
C LEU A 110 9.35 2.45 3.38
N THR A 111 8.68 1.40 2.94
CA THR A 111 9.12 0.03 3.12
C THR A 111 8.81 -0.81 1.87
N SER A 112 9.69 -1.77 1.57
CA SER A 112 9.40 -2.83 0.59
C SER A 112 8.81 -4.07 1.26
N ASP A 113 8.90 -4.21 2.59
CA ASP A 113 8.40 -5.35 3.35
C ASP A 113 6.96 -5.08 3.87
N PRO A 114 5.94 -5.79 3.36
CA PRO A 114 4.57 -5.66 3.86
C PRO A 114 4.42 -5.97 5.36
N GLN A 115 5.32 -6.78 5.93
CA GLN A 115 5.28 -7.14 7.34
C GLN A 115 5.53 -5.94 8.26
N GLU A 116 6.32 -4.96 7.83
CA GLU A 116 6.55 -3.72 8.60
C GLU A 116 5.27 -2.91 8.76
N GLN A 117 4.45 -2.79 7.71
CA GLN A 117 3.14 -2.13 7.79
C GLN A 117 2.16 -2.88 8.69
N ILE A 118 2.17 -4.23 8.65
CA ILE A 118 1.37 -5.07 9.55
C ILE A 118 1.80 -4.85 11.01
N ASN A 119 3.11 -4.80 11.27
CA ASN A 119 3.65 -4.59 12.60
C ASN A 119 3.34 -3.18 13.12
N PHE A 120 3.43 -2.16 12.27
CA PHE A 120 3.02 -0.81 12.63
C PHE A 120 1.54 -0.74 12.99
N PHE A 121 0.66 -1.35 12.18
CA PHE A 121 -0.78 -1.38 12.45
C PHE A 121 -1.09 -1.99 13.83
N LYS A 122 -0.41 -3.09 14.20
CA LYS A 122 -0.54 -3.70 15.53
C LYS A 122 -0.07 -2.76 16.65
N LYS A 123 1.04 -2.05 16.46
CA LYS A 123 1.53 -1.03 17.41
C LYS A 123 0.53 0.11 17.56
N TRP A 124 -0.06 0.56 16.46
CA TRP A 124 -1.10 1.59 16.47
C TRP A 124 -2.34 1.14 17.24
N LEU A 125 -2.87 -0.05 16.98
CA LEU A 125 -3.97 -0.62 17.77
C LEU A 125 -3.64 -0.70 19.27
N ALA A 126 -2.43 -1.16 19.61
CA ALA A 126 -1.98 -1.22 21.00
C ALA A 126 -1.89 0.17 21.66
N SER A 127 -1.43 1.18 20.93
CA SER A 127 -1.38 2.57 21.42
C SER A 127 -2.74 3.17 21.73
N LEU A 128 -3.81 2.60 21.16
CA LEU A 128 -5.21 2.99 21.38
C LEU A 128 -5.94 2.11 22.41
N GLY A 129 -5.26 1.10 22.98
CA GLY A 129 -5.91 0.09 23.82
C GLY A 129 -6.87 -0.83 23.06
N ALA A 130 -6.75 -0.93 21.73
CA ALA A 130 -7.65 -1.67 20.83
C ALA A 130 -7.01 -2.98 20.31
N GLN A 131 -6.27 -3.68 21.16
CA GLN A 131 -5.47 -4.86 20.78
C GLN A 131 -6.33 -6.01 20.23
N ASP A 132 -7.58 -6.12 20.70
CA ASP A 132 -8.54 -7.15 20.29
C ASP A 132 -9.34 -6.78 19.02
N TYR A 133 -9.01 -5.67 18.34
CA TYR A 133 -9.74 -5.19 17.14
C TYR A 133 -9.90 -6.24 16.04
N GLU A 134 -8.89 -7.09 15.83
CA GLU A 134 -8.92 -8.16 14.83
C GLU A 134 -9.73 -9.39 15.31
N THR A 135 -10.04 -9.52 16.60
CA THR A 135 -10.85 -10.62 17.13
C THR A 135 -12.35 -10.40 16.89
N PHE A 136 -12.78 -9.14 16.83
CA PHE A 136 -14.19 -8.76 16.65
C PHE A 136 -14.58 -8.48 15.20
N ASN A 137 -13.61 -8.45 14.29
CA ASN A 137 -13.83 -8.16 12.89
C ASN A 137 -13.31 -9.33 12.07
#